data_AF-A0A957KB14-F1
#
_entry.id   AF-A0A957KB14-F1
#
_cell.length_a   1.000
_cell.length_b   1.000
_cell.length_c   1.000
_cell.angle_alpha   90.00
_cell.angle_beta   90.00
_cell.angle_gamma   90.00
#
_symmetry.space_group_name_H-M   'P 1'
#
loop_
_entity.id
_entity.type
_entity.pdbx_description
1 polymer ?
#
loop_
_entity_poly.entity_id
_entity_poly.type
_entity_poly.pdbx_seq_one_letter_code
_entity_poly.pdbx_strand_id
1 'polypeptide(L)'
;HQDIPFERLVEELRPTRDLSYNPIFQVSFTLQMQPALMELEGTKAEPMEFDNGTARFDLLAELWEANGGVSGRFEYDTDLFDQSTIRRMIANYEALLESIVATPAGPISRLNILPASERQQVLYAWNQTDTPFPRDKKLHELFEATAASYPDKVAVQYDQTQLTYAQLNSRANQLAHHLAALGVKRGDLIGLSMARSAEMMIGLFGIMKAGAAYLPLDPDYPLDRLHFILEDAAAPLLITQAHLRDKWDGFAGQVVALDSDWTTIATQPVHNPAVAMSAEDLVYIIHTSGSTGKPKGVQLRHRNVVNFLTSMRQKPGLTAADVLMAVTTLSFDIAVLELYLPLVVGGKVIIASPEINADGALMAQTLVDEGVTVMQATPASWKLMLNNGWAGKADLKMLCGGEELPRELAEQLIPRGAELWNMYGPTETTVWSAAKKIEAGDGPVPIGEPIANTQLYILDQHLQPTPIGVPGELCIGGDGVAAGYLNRPELTADRFVKNPFVDDPDAMLYRVGDLARYRPDG
;
A
#
# COMPACT_ATOMS: atom_id res chain seq x y z
N HIS A 1 -19.38 31.89 35.39
CA HIS A 1 -18.46 33.03 35.55
C HIS A 1 -18.33 33.82 34.24
N GLN A 2 -19.44 34.14 33.55
CA GLN A 2 -19.41 34.80 32.24
C GLN A 2 -18.96 36.26 32.30
N ASP A 3 -19.00 36.87 33.48
CA ASP A 3 -18.61 38.28 33.69
C ASP A 3 -17.08 38.48 33.72
N ILE A 4 -16.29 37.42 33.61
CA ILE A 4 -14.82 37.50 33.53
C ILE A 4 -14.44 37.91 32.10
N PRO A 5 -13.73 39.03 31.88
CA PRO A 5 -13.25 39.42 30.57
C PRO A 5 -12.34 38.36 29.96
N PHE A 6 -12.52 38.06 28.68
CA PHE A 6 -11.74 37.05 27.98
C PHE A 6 -10.23 37.37 28.01
N GLU A 7 -9.87 38.65 27.90
CA GLU A 7 -8.49 39.12 27.94
C GLU A 7 -7.82 38.79 29.28
N ARG A 8 -8.57 38.87 30.39
CA ARG A 8 -8.07 38.48 31.72
C ARG A 8 -7.82 36.98 31.81
N LEU A 9 -8.66 36.17 31.18
CA LEU A 9 -8.46 34.72 31.13
C LEU A 9 -7.21 34.36 30.32
N VAL A 10 -6.97 35.03 29.19
CA VAL A 10 -5.74 34.85 28.38
C VAL A 10 -4.50 35.29 29.17
N GLU A 11 -4.56 36.42 29.88
CA GLU A 11 -3.46 36.90 30.75
C GLU A 11 -3.09 35.88 31.84
N GLU A 12 -4.09 35.24 32.44
CA GLU A 12 -3.89 34.27 33.52
C GLU A 12 -3.41 32.90 33.02
N LEU A 13 -4.03 32.38 31.95
CA LEU A 13 -3.68 31.07 31.38
C LEU A 13 -2.35 31.08 30.63
N ARG A 14 -1.90 32.25 30.15
CA ARG A 14 -0.64 32.45 29.41
C ARG A 14 -0.41 31.40 28.32
N PRO A 15 -1.37 31.20 27.39
CA PRO A 15 -1.17 30.29 26.28
C PRO A 15 0.01 30.78 25.42
N THR A 16 0.63 29.86 24.68
CA THR A 16 1.64 30.21 23.68
C THR A 16 1.06 31.25 22.73
N ARG A 17 1.71 32.41 22.62
CA ARG A 17 1.24 33.47 21.73
C ARG A 17 1.65 33.17 20.30
N ASP A 18 0.67 33.05 19.45
CA ASP A 18 0.81 33.00 18.00
C ASP A 18 -0.09 34.10 17.41
N LEU A 19 0.40 34.80 16.38
CA LEU A 19 -0.37 35.84 15.71
C LEU A 19 -1.24 35.26 14.59
N SER A 20 -1.07 33.98 14.25
CA SER A 20 -1.83 33.30 13.21
C SER A 20 -3.19 32.77 13.66
N TYR A 21 -3.48 32.71 14.98
CA TYR A 21 -4.77 32.22 15.48
C TYR A 21 -5.13 32.80 16.86
N ASN A 22 -6.41 32.69 17.21
CA ASN A 22 -6.90 33.12 18.52
C ASN A 22 -6.33 32.23 19.66
N PRO A 23 -5.92 32.82 20.80
CA PRO A 23 -5.03 32.18 21.78
C PRO A 23 -5.63 31.03 22.62
N ILE A 24 -6.95 30.82 22.59
CA ILE A 24 -7.63 29.79 23.41
C ILE A 24 -8.54 28.90 22.56
N PHE A 25 -9.24 29.48 21.59
CA PHE A 25 -10.17 28.75 20.73
C PHE A 25 -10.13 29.35 19.33
N GLN A 26 -10.35 28.49 18.34
CA GLN A 26 -10.35 28.84 16.93
C GLN A 26 -11.74 28.72 16.30
N VAL A 27 -12.65 28.01 16.99
CA VAL A 27 -14.03 27.81 16.57
C VAL A 27 -14.97 28.44 17.60
N SER A 28 -15.90 29.26 17.13
CA SER A 28 -16.93 29.89 17.97
C SER A 28 -18.32 29.39 17.58
N PHE A 29 -19.19 29.19 18.57
CA PHE A 29 -20.56 28.75 18.38
C PHE A 29 -21.49 29.65 19.19
N THR A 30 -22.53 30.19 18.54
CA THR A 30 -23.58 30.95 19.22
C THR A 30 -24.95 30.41 18.81
N LEU A 31 -25.85 30.30 19.79
CA LEU A 31 -27.26 30.01 19.58
C LEU A 31 -28.08 31.06 20.34
N GLN A 32 -28.92 31.81 19.64
CA GLN A 32 -29.71 32.89 20.23
C GLN A 32 -31.11 32.98 19.63
N MET A 33 -31.99 33.77 20.25
CA MET A 33 -33.26 34.13 19.59
C MET A 33 -32.98 35.10 18.45
N GLN A 34 -33.72 35.02 17.35
CA GLN A 34 -33.60 36.02 16.28
C GLN A 34 -33.86 37.42 16.85
N PRO A 35 -32.96 38.40 16.62
CA PRO A 35 -33.17 39.77 17.10
C PRO A 35 -34.49 40.33 16.56
N ALA A 36 -35.32 40.91 17.43
CA ALA A 36 -36.54 41.57 17.01
C ALA A 36 -36.19 42.75 16.09
N LEU A 37 -36.79 42.81 14.91
CA LEU A 37 -36.65 43.94 14.00
C LEU A 37 -37.29 45.18 14.64
N MET A 38 -36.62 46.32 14.53
CA MET A 38 -37.18 47.58 15.00
C MET A 38 -38.38 47.95 14.11
N GLU A 39 -39.58 47.99 14.69
CA GLU A 39 -40.77 48.49 14.01
C GLU A 39 -40.79 50.03 14.10
N LEU A 40 -40.77 50.69 12.94
CA LEU A 40 -40.94 52.13 12.81
C LEU A 40 -42.29 52.39 12.13
N GLU A 41 -43.11 53.29 12.69
CA GLU A 41 -44.46 53.57 12.17
C GLU A 41 -44.43 53.85 10.66
N GLY A 42 -45.25 53.09 9.91
CA GLY A 42 -45.39 53.25 8.46
C GLY A 42 -44.26 52.66 7.62
N THR A 43 -43.31 51.92 8.20
CA THR A 43 -42.21 51.26 7.45
C THR A 43 -42.02 49.81 7.86
N LYS A 44 -41.49 49.00 6.95
CA LYS A 44 -41.13 47.59 7.18
C LYS A 44 -39.61 47.49 7.20
N ALA A 45 -39.03 47.09 8.33
CA ALA A 45 -37.61 46.77 8.42
C ALA A 45 -37.39 45.33 7.94
N GLU A 46 -36.34 45.12 7.16
CA GLU A 46 -35.88 43.79 6.75
C GLU A 46 -34.37 43.69 7.04
N PRO A 47 -33.90 42.57 7.59
CA PRO A 47 -32.48 42.37 7.81
C PRO A 47 -31.78 42.29 6.46
N MET A 48 -30.71 43.06 6.30
CA MET A 48 -29.83 42.98 5.14
C MET A 48 -28.53 42.31 5.56
N GLU A 49 -28.22 41.18 4.94
CA GLU A 49 -26.91 40.56 5.12
C GLU A 49 -25.84 41.43 4.46
N PHE A 50 -24.79 41.71 5.24
CA PHE A 50 -23.63 42.45 4.78
C PHE A 50 -22.40 41.59 5.01
N ASP A 51 -21.77 41.17 3.92
CA ASP A 51 -20.47 40.52 3.93
C ASP A 51 -19.39 41.60 3.92
N ASN A 52 -18.62 41.67 5.01
CA ASN A 52 -17.52 42.62 5.16
C ASN A 52 -16.17 42.07 4.67
N GLY A 53 -16.14 40.82 4.17
CA GLY A 53 -14.95 40.14 3.69
C GLY A 53 -13.92 39.82 4.77
N THR A 54 -14.32 39.72 6.04
CA THR A 54 -13.42 39.36 7.14
C THR A 54 -13.96 38.20 7.97
N ALA A 55 -13.04 37.39 8.51
CA ALA A 55 -13.35 36.31 9.45
C ALA A 55 -12.81 36.68 10.85
N ARG A 56 -13.65 36.56 11.88
CA ARG A 56 -13.27 36.82 13.28
C ARG A 56 -12.54 35.65 13.94
N PHE A 57 -12.81 34.45 13.44
CA PHE A 57 -12.29 33.17 13.90
C PHE A 57 -12.07 32.28 12.67
N ASP A 58 -11.29 31.21 12.80
CA ASP A 58 -11.12 30.22 11.74
C ASP A 58 -12.50 29.71 11.27
N LEU A 59 -13.41 29.46 12.23
CA LEU A 59 -14.81 29.13 11.95
C LEU A 59 -15.74 29.69 13.05
N LEU A 60 -16.83 30.32 12.63
CA LEU A 60 -17.90 30.80 13.51
C LEU A 60 -19.24 30.29 13.00
N ALA A 61 -19.95 29.54 13.83
CA ALA A 61 -21.33 29.14 13.61
C ALA A 61 -22.26 30.03 14.45
N GLU A 62 -23.03 30.90 13.81
CA GLU A 62 -24.07 31.71 14.45
C GLU A 62 -25.43 31.15 14.07
N LEU A 63 -26.10 30.52 15.03
CA LEU A 63 -27.43 29.94 14.87
C LEU A 63 -28.46 30.78 15.64
N TRP A 64 -29.69 30.81 15.14
CA TRP A 64 -30.81 31.42 15.81
C TRP A 64 -32.12 30.68 15.59
N GLU A 65 -33.00 30.74 16.60
CA GLU A 65 -34.36 30.21 16.48
C GLU A 65 -35.23 31.15 15.66
N ALA A 66 -35.84 30.63 14.60
CA ALA A 66 -36.75 31.37 13.72
C ALA A 66 -37.83 30.45 13.15
N ASN A 67 -39.08 30.93 13.11
CA ASN A 67 -40.22 30.25 12.45
C ASN A 67 -40.44 28.79 12.87
N GLY A 68 -40.16 28.44 14.13
CA GLY A 68 -40.30 27.06 14.65
C GLY A 68 -39.17 26.10 14.25
N GLY A 69 -38.07 26.63 13.69
CA GLY A 69 -36.84 25.89 13.42
C GLY A 69 -35.60 26.66 13.84
N VAL A 70 -34.43 26.14 13.45
CA VAL A 70 -33.13 26.79 13.63
C VAL A 70 -32.64 27.26 12.26
N SER A 71 -32.26 28.53 12.19
CA SER A 71 -31.58 29.13 11.04
C SER A 71 -30.20 29.57 11.47
N GLY A 72 -29.30 29.84 10.54
CA GLY A 72 -27.95 30.23 10.93
C GLY A 72 -27.05 30.57 9.77
N ARG A 73 -25.85 31.03 10.10
CA ARG A 73 -24.76 31.28 9.15
C ARG A 73 -23.44 30.77 9.69
N PHE A 74 -22.57 30.41 8.76
CA PHE A 74 -21.18 30.03 9.04
C PHE A 74 -20.28 31.09 8.43
N GLU A 75 -19.51 31.77 9.26
CA GLU A 75 -18.42 32.68 8.89
C GLU A 75 -17.11 31.91 9.02
N TYR A 76 -16.22 31.99 8.04
CA TYR A 76 -15.00 31.17 8.01
C TYR A 76 -13.84 31.89 7.32
N ASP A 77 -12.62 31.51 7.69
CA ASP A 77 -11.40 32.01 7.05
C ASP A 77 -11.17 31.33 5.69
N THR A 78 -11.10 32.12 4.61
CA THR A 78 -10.89 31.62 3.25
C THR A 78 -9.46 31.15 2.98
N ASP A 79 -8.49 31.54 3.82
CA ASP A 79 -7.14 31.00 3.74
C ASP A 79 -7.07 29.55 4.28
N LEU A 80 -8.07 29.13 5.06
CA LEU A 80 -8.16 27.80 5.66
C LEU A 80 -9.22 26.90 5.01
N PHE A 81 -10.35 27.49 4.60
CA PHE A 81 -11.51 26.74 4.12
C PHE A 81 -12.01 27.23 2.76
N ASP A 82 -12.15 26.29 1.84
CA ASP A 82 -12.97 26.49 0.66
C ASP A 82 -14.46 26.50 1.02
N GLN A 83 -15.26 27.27 0.28
CA GLN A 83 -16.72 27.25 0.40
C GLN A 83 -17.31 25.83 0.30
N SER A 84 -16.70 24.98 -0.55
CA SER A 84 -17.15 23.59 -0.70
C SER A 84 -16.98 22.78 0.58
N THR A 85 -15.92 23.04 1.35
CA THR A 85 -15.63 22.39 2.63
C THR A 85 -16.67 22.77 3.67
N ILE A 86 -17.00 24.06 3.78
CA ILE A 86 -18.01 24.53 4.72
C ILE A 86 -19.41 23.99 4.38
N ARG A 87 -19.77 23.92 3.09
CA ARG A 87 -21.02 23.28 2.68
C ARG A 87 -21.10 21.81 3.10
N ARG A 88 -20.00 21.05 2.97
CA ARG A 88 -19.93 19.67 3.46
C ARG A 88 -20.07 19.61 4.98
N MET A 89 -19.37 20.48 5.71
CA MET A 89 -19.47 20.54 7.17
C MET A 89 -20.90 20.85 7.66
N ILE A 90 -21.61 21.75 6.98
CA ILE A 90 -23.03 22.05 7.28
C ILE A 90 -23.90 20.80 7.04
N ALA A 91 -23.76 20.13 5.90
CA ALA A 91 -24.52 18.91 5.62
C ALA A 91 -24.22 17.80 6.63
N ASN A 92 -22.95 17.66 7.05
CA ASN A 92 -22.54 16.73 8.11
C ASN A 92 -23.14 17.10 9.47
N TYR A 93 -23.21 18.39 9.79
CA TYR A 93 -23.86 18.87 11.01
C TYR A 93 -25.36 18.57 11.01
N GLU A 94 -26.05 18.80 9.90
CA GLU A 94 -27.47 18.43 9.73
C GLU A 94 -27.69 16.92 9.91
N ALA A 95 -26.89 16.08 9.24
CA ALA A 95 -26.97 14.63 9.38
C ALA A 95 -26.74 14.15 10.83
N LEU A 96 -25.80 14.79 11.54
CA LEU A 96 -25.56 14.52 12.95
C LEU A 96 -26.77 14.88 13.83
N LEU A 97 -27.38 16.05 13.61
CA LEU A 97 -28.57 16.47 14.34
C LEU A 97 -29.75 15.51 14.10
N GLU A 98 -29.96 15.08 12.86
CA GLU A 98 -30.96 14.06 12.51
C GLU A 98 -30.68 12.73 13.23
N SER A 99 -29.41 12.29 13.26
CA SER A 99 -29.01 11.08 13.96
C SER A 99 -29.26 11.15 15.48
N ILE A 100 -29.02 12.32 16.10
CA ILE A 100 -29.29 12.55 17.53
C ILE A 100 -30.78 12.43 17.81
N VAL A 101 -31.62 13.09 17.02
CA VAL A 101 -33.08 13.07 17.20
C VAL A 101 -33.65 11.67 16.98
N ALA A 102 -33.12 10.92 16.00
CA ALA A 102 -33.56 9.56 15.73
C ALA A 102 -33.19 8.57 16.85
N THR A 103 -32.05 8.77 17.53
CA THR A 103 -31.55 7.85 18.56
C THR A 103 -31.05 8.61 19.82
N PRO A 104 -31.93 9.29 20.57
CA PRO A 104 -31.53 10.21 21.63
C PRO A 104 -30.88 9.53 22.84
N ALA A 105 -31.15 8.25 23.04
CA ALA A 105 -30.54 7.44 24.11
C ALA A 105 -29.32 6.62 23.64
N GLY A 106 -28.93 6.75 22.37
CA GLY A 106 -27.79 6.04 21.79
C GLY A 106 -26.45 6.59 22.27
N PRO A 107 -25.37 5.79 22.22
CA PRO A 107 -24.03 6.29 22.50
C PRO A 107 -23.58 7.26 21.41
N ILE A 108 -22.92 8.35 21.81
CA ILE A 108 -22.40 9.39 20.89
C ILE A 108 -21.52 8.77 19.79
N SER A 109 -20.72 7.75 20.13
CA SER A 109 -19.82 7.05 19.21
C SER A 109 -20.50 6.26 18.09
N ARG A 110 -21.84 6.14 18.09
CA ARG A 110 -22.61 5.47 17.03
C ARG A 110 -23.51 6.42 16.25
N LEU A 111 -23.43 7.72 16.52
CA LEU A 111 -24.18 8.71 15.75
C LEU A 111 -23.57 8.84 14.36
N ASN A 112 -24.43 8.85 13.35
CA ASN A 112 -24.00 9.03 11.97
C ASN A 112 -23.80 10.52 11.70
N ILE A 113 -22.57 10.90 11.34
CA ILE A 113 -22.22 12.28 10.99
C ILE A 113 -22.30 12.54 9.47
N LEU A 114 -22.38 11.50 8.64
CA LEU A 114 -22.34 11.65 7.19
C LEU A 114 -23.75 11.68 6.58
N PRO A 115 -24.06 12.62 5.68
CA PRO A 115 -25.21 12.51 4.79
C PRO A 115 -25.18 11.19 4.04
N ALA A 116 -26.35 10.66 3.69
CA ALA A 116 -26.46 9.39 2.98
C ALA A 116 -25.63 9.35 1.67
N SER A 117 -25.54 10.48 0.95
CA SER A 117 -24.74 10.62 -0.26
C SER A 117 -23.23 10.53 0.01
N GLU A 118 -22.72 11.24 1.02
CA GLU A 118 -21.31 11.20 1.39
C GLU A 118 -20.93 9.82 1.92
N ARG A 119 -21.78 9.21 2.75
CA ARG A 119 -21.60 7.83 3.22
C ARG A 119 -21.54 6.84 2.05
N GLN A 120 -22.44 6.97 1.07
CA GLN A 120 -22.43 6.13 -0.13
C GLN A 120 -21.15 6.31 -0.94
N GLN A 121 -20.65 7.55 -1.03
CA GLN A 121 -19.43 7.89 -1.75
C GLN A 121 -18.19 7.22 -1.14
N VAL A 122 -17.95 7.44 0.15
CA VAL A 122 -16.73 7.00 0.85
C VAL A 122 -16.70 5.50 1.11
N LEU A 123 -17.86 4.85 1.31
CA LEU A 123 -17.91 3.41 1.55
C LEU A 123 -17.94 2.59 0.27
N TYR A 124 -18.64 3.06 -0.76
CA TYR A 124 -18.92 2.23 -1.93
C TYR A 124 -18.40 2.84 -3.23
N ALA A 125 -18.77 4.08 -3.58
CA ALA A 125 -18.46 4.61 -4.91
C ALA A 125 -16.95 4.70 -5.19
N TRP A 126 -16.13 5.19 -4.24
CA TRP A 126 -14.67 5.21 -4.38
C TRP A 126 -14.00 3.84 -4.22
N ASN A 127 -14.77 2.84 -3.77
CA ASN A 127 -14.31 1.47 -3.53
C ASN A 127 -14.90 0.45 -4.53
N GLN A 128 -15.53 0.93 -5.61
CA GLN A 128 -16.00 0.09 -6.72
C GLN A 128 -14.82 -0.36 -7.59
N THR A 129 -14.09 -1.36 -7.11
CA THR A 129 -12.83 -1.84 -7.72
C THR A 129 -12.90 -3.27 -8.24
N ASP A 130 -14.08 -3.88 -8.20
CA ASP A 130 -14.31 -5.27 -8.63
C ASP A 130 -13.88 -5.46 -10.09
N THR A 131 -12.86 -6.28 -10.30
CA THR A 131 -12.25 -6.54 -11.60
C THR A 131 -12.01 -8.03 -11.76
N PRO A 132 -12.52 -8.67 -12.82
CA PRO A 132 -12.27 -10.09 -13.07
C PRO A 132 -10.77 -10.39 -13.17
N PHE A 133 -10.35 -11.42 -12.43
CA PHE A 133 -8.98 -11.91 -12.45
C PHE A 133 -8.98 -13.45 -12.30
N PRO A 134 -7.89 -14.16 -12.64
CA PRO A 134 -7.86 -15.61 -12.60
C PRO A 134 -7.72 -16.14 -11.16
N ARG A 135 -8.80 -16.01 -10.37
CA ARG A 135 -8.84 -16.27 -8.92
C ARG A 135 -8.35 -17.66 -8.52
N ASP A 136 -8.62 -18.67 -9.33
CA ASP A 136 -8.26 -20.07 -9.04
C ASP A 136 -6.83 -20.45 -9.49
N LYS A 137 -6.09 -19.51 -10.12
CA LYS A 137 -4.74 -19.76 -10.60
C LYS A 137 -3.70 -19.50 -9.54
N LYS A 138 -2.63 -20.30 -9.59
CA LYS A 138 -1.42 -20.06 -8.81
C LYS A 138 -0.45 -19.23 -9.64
N LEU A 139 0.41 -18.48 -8.95
CA LEU A 139 1.39 -17.59 -9.58
C LEU A 139 2.27 -18.32 -10.62
N HIS A 140 2.79 -19.50 -10.26
CA HIS A 140 3.64 -20.29 -11.17
C HIS A 140 2.87 -20.77 -12.41
N GLU A 141 1.55 -21.00 -12.34
CA GLU A 141 0.75 -21.38 -13.51
C GLU A 141 0.62 -20.23 -14.53
N LEU A 142 0.57 -18.98 -14.06
CA LEU A 142 0.59 -17.81 -14.95
C LEU A 142 1.94 -17.73 -15.68
N PHE A 143 3.03 -17.94 -14.96
CA PHE A 143 4.37 -18.01 -15.56
C PHE A 143 4.48 -19.17 -16.55
N GLU A 144 3.98 -20.37 -16.23
CA GLU A 144 4.01 -21.52 -17.13
C GLU A 144 3.28 -21.26 -18.46
N ALA A 145 2.09 -20.63 -18.39
CA ALA A 145 1.35 -20.25 -19.59
C ALA A 145 2.12 -19.23 -20.44
N THR A 146 2.75 -18.25 -19.81
CA THR A 146 3.60 -17.27 -20.50
C THR A 146 4.86 -17.91 -21.07
N ALA A 147 5.48 -18.84 -20.35
CA ALA A 147 6.68 -19.54 -20.81
C ALA A 147 6.40 -20.44 -22.02
N ALA A 148 5.22 -21.05 -22.08
CA ALA A 148 4.76 -21.78 -23.26
C ALA A 148 4.51 -20.85 -24.47
N SER A 149 4.13 -19.59 -24.22
CA SER A 149 3.85 -18.60 -25.27
C SER A 149 5.10 -17.91 -25.81
N TYR A 150 6.13 -17.75 -24.98
CA TYR A 150 7.38 -17.04 -25.33
C TYR A 150 8.66 -17.85 -25.01
N PRO A 151 8.77 -19.12 -25.45
CA PRO A 151 9.81 -20.04 -24.95
C PRO A 151 11.25 -19.55 -25.16
N ASP A 152 11.51 -18.93 -26.31
CA ASP A 152 12.86 -18.52 -26.73
C ASP A 152 13.24 -17.10 -26.28
N LYS A 153 12.29 -16.37 -25.69
CA LYS A 153 12.55 -15.01 -25.23
C LYS A 153 13.34 -15.04 -23.93
N VAL A 154 14.28 -14.11 -23.76
CA VAL A 154 14.99 -13.90 -22.49
C VAL A 154 13.99 -13.43 -21.43
N ALA A 155 13.85 -14.23 -20.37
CA ALA A 155 12.99 -13.96 -19.24
C ALA A 155 13.74 -13.16 -18.16
N VAL A 156 14.96 -13.61 -17.82
CA VAL A 156 15.74 -13.07 -16.71
C VAL A 156 17.18 -12.87 -17.17
N GLN A 157 17.77 -11.74 -16.80
CA GLN A 157 19.18 -11.44 -16.98
C GLN A 157 19.81 -10.97 -15.67
N TYR A 158 21.02 -11.45 -15.40
CA TYR A 158 21.90 -10.96 -14.36
C TYR A 158 23.33 -10.98 -14.90
N ASP A 159 23.99 -9.83 -14.97
CA ASP A 159 25.24 -9.64 -15.70
C ASP A 159 25.16 -10.25 -17.13
N GLN A 160 26.09 -11.14 -17.46
CA GLN A 160 26.16 -11.85 -18.74
C GLN A 160 25.29 -13.12 -18.77
N THR A 161 24.69 -13.51 -17.65
CA THR A 161 23.86 -14.71 -17.55
C THR A 161 22.44 -14.36 -17.96
N GLN A 162 21.93 -15.07 -18.97
CA GLN A 162 20.56 -14.95 -19.45
C GLN A 162 19.86 -16.30 -19.40
N LEU A 163 18.61 -16.31 -18.93
CA LEU A 163 17.72 -17.46 -18.98
C LEU A 163 16.52 -17.12 -19.86
N THR A 164 16.26 -17.95 -20.86
CA THR A 164 14.99 -17.87 -21.60
C THR A 164 13.84 -18.37 -20.74
N TYR A 165 12.60 -18.06 -21.12
CA TYR A 165 11.41 -18.58 -20.46
C TYR A 165 11.40 -20.12 -20.40
N ALA A 166 11.74 -20.80 -21.49
CA ALA A 166 11.79 -22.25 -21.53
C ALA A 166 12.89 -22.81 -20.62
N GLN A 167 14.07 -22.17 -20.59
CA GLN A 167 15.17 -22.56 -19.70
C GLN A 167 14.81 -22.37 -18.23
N LEU A 168 14.27 -21.21 -17.87
CA LEU A 168 13.86 -20.92 -16.49
C LEU A 168 12.78 -21.91 -16.03
N ASN A 169 11.75 -22.16 -16.86
CA ASN A 169 10.68 -23.09 -16.50
C ASN A 169 11.20 -24.52 -16.34
N SER A 170 12.00 -25.00 -17.29
CA SER A 170 12.60 -26.34 -17.23
C SER A 170 13.46 -26.52 -15.97
N ARG A 171 14.34 -25.56 -15.68
CA ARG A 171 15.21 -25.59 -14.49
C ARG A 171 14.42 -25.52 -13.18
N ALA A 172 13.37 -24.69 -13.12
CA ALA A 172 12.49 -24.61 -11.96
C ALA A 172 11.70 -25.92 -11.75
N ASN A 173 11.27 -26.58 -12.83
CA ASN A 173 10.62 -27.90 -12.74
C ASN A 173 11.58 -28.95 -12.18
N GLN A 174 12.83 -28.96 -12.65
CA GLN A 174 13.85 -29.88 -12.15
C GLN A 174 14.10 -29.69 -10.65
N LEU A 175 14.22 -28.44 -10.20
CA LEU A 175 14.34 -28.13 -8.78
C LEU A 175 13.10 -28.60 -8.01
N ALA A 176 11.89 -28.36 -8.53
CA ALA A 176 10.66 -28.78 -7.86
C ALA A 176 10.57 -30.31 -7.69
N HIS A 177 10.92 -31.09 -8.72
CA HIS A 177 11.01 -32.56 -8.63
C HIS A 177 12.09 -33.00 -7.65
N HIS A 178 13.22 -32.31 -7.61
CA HIS A 178 14.27 -32.58 -6.62
C HIS A 178 13.78 -32.33 -5.19
N LEU A 179 13.12 -31.20 -4.93
CA LEU A 179 12.53 -30.88 -3.64
C LEU A 179 11.48 -31.92 -3.21
N ALA A 180 10.63 -32.36 -4.13
CA ALA A 180 9.68 -33.44 -3.87
C ALA A 180 10.40 -34.77 -3.50
N ALA A 181 11.52 -35.09 -4.16
CA ALA A 181 12.33 -36.27 -3.83
C ALA A 181 13.01 -36.17 -2.45
N LEU A 182 13.30 -34.95 -1.98
CA LEU A 182 13.79 -34.68 -0.62
C LEU A 182 12.68 -34.69 0.44
N GLY A 183 11.43 -34.86 0.02
CA GLY A 183 10.27 -35.01 0.91
C GLY A 183 9.53 -33.71 1.19
N VAL A 184 9.78 -32.63 0.44
CA VAL A 184 8.98 -31.39 0.50
C VAL A 184 7.54 -31.70 0.11
N LYS A 185 6.59 -31.16 0.90
CA LYS A 185 5.16 -31.34 0.73
C LYS A 185 4.47 -29.99 0.51
N ARG A 186 3.24 -30.07 0.00
CA ARG A 186 2.35 -28.91 -0.09
C ARG A 186 2.22 -28.22 1.27
N GLY A 187 2.46 -26.92 1.30
CA GLY A 187 2.35 -26.09 2.49
C GLY A 187 3.61 -26.00 3.35
N ASP A 188 4.69 -26.73 3.00
CA ASP A 188 5.98 -26.53 3.66
C ASP A 188 6.51 -25.10 3.40
N LEU A 189 7.25 -24.57 4.37
CA LEU A 189 7.87 -23.25 4.27
C LEU A 189 9.38 -23.42 4.05
N ILE A 190 9.86 -23.03 2.87
CA ILE A 190 11.23 -23.30 2.44
C ILE A 190 12.05 -22.03 2.50
N GLY A 191 13.14 -22.05 3.28
CA GLY A 191 14.09 -20.95 3.31
C GLY A 191 14.74 -20.74 1.95
N LEU A 192 14.90 -19.49 1.53
CA LEU A 192 15.68 -19.13 0.35
C LEU A 192 16.66 -18.01 0.72
N SER A 193 17.93 -18.37 0.86
CA SER A 193 19.03 -17.43 1.10
C SER A 193 20.00 -17.44 -0.07
N MET A 194 19.83 -16.51 -1.01
CA MET A 194 20.70 -16.41 -2.17
C MET A 194 21.15 -14.98 -2.38
N ALA A 195 22.38 -14.80 -2.84
CA ALA A 195 22.79 -13.55 -3.48
C ALA A 195 21.98 -13.34 -4.76
N ARG A 196 21.90 -12.08 -5.21
CA ARG A 196 21.20 -11.72 -6.45
C ARG A 196 21.84 -12.47 -7.62
N SER A 197 21.05 -13.23 -8.36
CA SER A 197 21.49 -13.95 -9.56
C SER A 197 20.29 -14.37 -10.42
N ALA A 198 20.53 -14.78 -11.67
CA ALA A 198 19.47 -15.34 -12.51
C ALA A 198 18.91 -16.66 -11.94
N GLU A 199 19.76 -17.46 -11.28
CA GLU A 199 19.40 -18.74 -10.64
C GLU A 199 18.51 -18.56 -9.42
N MET A 200 18.52 -17.40 -8.76
CA MET A 200 17.57 -17.08 -7.68
C MET A 200 16.12 -17.31 -8.16
N MET A 201 15.81 -16.98 -9.42
CA MET A 201 14.48 -17.20 -10.00
C MET A 201 14.14 -18.69 -10.17
N ILE A 202 15.15 -19.55 -10.37
CA ILE A 202 14.97 -21.01 -10.36
C ILE A 202 14.52 -21.44 -8.96
N GLY A 203 15.19 -20.95 -7.91
CA GLY A 203 14.83 -21.19 -6.51
C GLY A 203 13.38 -20.82 -6.21
N LEU A 204 13.00 -19.58 -6.53
CA LEU A 204 11.65 -19.05 -6.28
C LEU A 204 10.56 -19.87 -6.96
N PHE A 205 10.68 -20.11 -8.27
CA PHE A 205 9.68 -20.90 -8.99
C PHE A 205 9.71 -22.39 -8.62
N GLY A 206 10.88 -22.95 -8.34
CA GLY A 206 11.03 -24.35 -7.94
C GLY A 206 10.32 -24.66 -6.62
N ILE A 207 10.45 -23.77 -5.63
CA ILE A 207 9.71 -23.87 -4.36
C ILE A 207 8.19 -23.83 -4.61
N MET A 208 7.71 -22.84 -5.36
CA MET A 208 6.28 -22.71 -5.67
C MET A 208 5.72 -23.93 -6.43
N LYS A 209 6.48 -24.46 -7.39
CA LYS A 209 6.09 -25.62 -8.20
C LYS A 209 6.11 -26.93 -7.42
N ALA A 210 6.90 -27.02 -6.35
CA ALA A 210 6.84 -28.12 -5.37
C ALA A 210 5.63 -28.01 -4.43
N GLY A 211 4.90 -26.88 -4.49
CA GLY A 211 3.74 -26.56 -3.65
C GLY A 211 4.05 -26.03 -2.27
N ALA A 212 5.28 -25.57 -2.07
CA ALA A 212 5.73 -24.90 -0.87
C ALA A 212 5.71 -23.37 -1.04
N ALA A 213 5.73 -22.66 0.09
CA ALA A 213 5.92 -21.21 0.13
C ALA A 213 7.38 -20.87 0.41
N TYR A 214 7.91 -19.83 -0.21
CA TYR A 214 9.28 -19.39 0.06
C TYR A 214 9.35 -18.41 1.23
N LEU A 215 10.41 -18.53 2.01
CA LEU A 215 10.83 -17.61 3.08
C LEU A 215 12.12 -16.92 2.61
N PRO A 216 12.06 -15.67 2.13
CA PRO A 216 13.27 -14.99 1.71
C PRO A 216 14.12 -14.62 2.92
N LEU A 217 15.40 -14.92 2.82
CA LEU A 217 16.41 -14.73 3.85
C LEU A 217 17.54 -13.92 3.24
N ASP A 218 17.59 -12.62 3.53
CA ASP A 218 18.68 -11.78 3.05
C ASP A 218 20.01 -12.24 3.68
N PRO A 219 21.00 -12.70 2.88
CA PRO A 219 22.26 -13.18 3.40
C PRO A 219 23.07 -12.07 4.11
N ASP A 220 22.74 -10.80 3.95
CA ASP A 220 23.42 -9.70 4.66
C ASP A 220 22.82 -9.43 6.04
N TYR A 221 21.69 -10.05 6.39
CA TYR A 221 21.10 -9.89 7.72
C TYR A 221 21.89 -10.63 8.81
N PRO A 222 21.81 -10.14 10.07
CA PRO A 222 22.40 -10.81 11.21
C PRO A 222 21.95 -12.26 11.33
N LEU A 223 22.88 -13.18 11.60
CA LEU A 223 22.62 -14.61 11.61
C LEU A 223 21.53 -15.01 12.62
N ASP A 224 21.52 -14.41 13.81
CA ASP A 224 20.48 -14.63 14.83
C ASP A 224 19.07 -14.31 14.32
N ARG A 225 18.94 -13.26 13.49
CA ARG A 225 17.66 -12.90 12.87
C ARG A 225 17.22 -13.95 11.86
N LEU A 226 18.16 -14.48 11.08
CA LEU A 226 17.88 -15.49 10.07
C LEU A 226 17.50 -16.84 10.70
N HIS A 227 18.19 -17.27 11.76
CA HIS A 227 17.81 -18.45 12.53
C HIS A 227 16.43 -18.29 13.16
N PHE A 228 16.14 -17.13 13.76
CA PHE A 228 14.82 -16.85 14.30
C PHE A 228 13.71 -17.03 13.26
N ILE A 229 13.90 -16.53 12.03
CA ILE A 229 12.92 -16.68 10.95
C ILE A 229 12.71 -18.16 10.57
N LEU A 230 13.81 -18.92 10.44
CA LEU A 230 13.74 -20.35 10.11
C LEU A 230 13.06 -21.16 11.23
N GLU A 231 13.33 -20.84 12.49
CA GLU A 231 12.73 -21.47 13.66
C GLU A 231 11.24 -21.12 13.80
N ASP A 232 10.87 -19.85 13.69
CA ASP A 232 9.46 -19.40 13.76
C ASP A 232 8.63 -20.04 12.64
N ALA A 233 9.24 -20.33 11.48
CA ALA A 233 8.59 -21.03 10.38
C ALA A 233 8.70 -22.56 10.43
N ALA A 234 9.45 -23.14 11.37
CA ALA A 234 9.78 -24.56 11.41
C ALA A 234 10.22 -25.11 10.04
N ALA A 235 11.06 -24.35 9.33
CA ALA A 235 11.43 -24.65 7.95
C ALA A 235 12.21 -26.00 7.88
N PRO A 236 11.75 -26.99 7.08
CA PRO A 236 12.42 -28.28 7.00
C PRO A 236 13.66 -28.26 6.08
N LEU A 237 13.73 -27.26 5.20
CA LEU A 237 14.75 -27.15 4.17
C LEU A 237 15.06 -25.68 3.85
N LEU A 238 16.33 -25.42 3.51
CA LEU A 238 16.86 -24.15 3.06
C LEU A 238 17.57 -24.33 1.70
N ILE A 239 17.25 -23.46 0.75
CA ILE A 239 17.97 -23.33 -0.51
C ILE A 239 18.95 -22.17 -0.41
N THR A 240 20.20 -22.40 -0.79
CA THR A 240 21.30 -21.44 -0.72
C THR A 240 22.26 -21.58 -1.91
N GLN A 241 23.40 -20.90 -1.86
CA GLN A 241 24.53 -21.05 -2.78
C GLN A 241 25.74 -21.63 -2.04
N ALA A 242 26.65 -22.28 -2.75
CA ALA A 242 27.80 -22.99 -2.17
C ALA A 242 28.66 -22.08 -1.28
N HIS A 243 28.91 -20.84 -1.73
CA HIS A 243 29.70 -19.86 -0.97
C HIS A 243 29.01 -19.34 0.30
N LEU A 244 27.69 -19.55 0.45
CA LEU A 244 26.91 -19.20 1.63
C LEU A 244 26.63 -20.42 2.52
N ARG A 245 27.03 -21.62 2.12
CA ARG A 245 26.66 -22.86 2.79
C ARG A 245 27.11 -22.90 4.25
N ASP A 246 28.35 -22.49 4.51
CA ASP A 246 28.96 -22.49 5.85
C ASP A 246 28.24 -21.54 6.84
N LYS A 247 27.53 -20.52 6.33
CA LYS A 247 26.71 -19.62 7.17
C LYS A 247 25.57 -20.38 7.87
N TRP A 248 25.20 -21.54 7.36
CA TRP A 248 24.07 -22.34 7.83
C TRP A 248 24.49 -23.56 8.64
N ASP A 249 25.76 -23.61 9.07
CA ASP A 249 26.24 -24.59 10.03
C ASP A 249 25.40 -24.53 11.32
N GLY A 250 24.76 -25.65 11.68
CA GLY A 250 23.87 -25.74 12.83
C GLY A 250 22.38 -25.56 12.52
N PHE A 251 22.00 -25.24 11.28
CA PHE A 251 20.60 -25.38 10.86
C PHE A 251 20.19 -26.87 10.90
N ALA A 252 19.10 -27.17 11.60
CA ALA A 252 18.64 -28.54 11.79
C ALA A 252 17.99 -29.17 10.54
N GLY A 253 17.54 -28.33 9.60
CA GLY A 253 16.92 -28.77 8.35
C GLY A 253 17.95 -29.12 7.26
N GLN A 254 17.44 -29.55 6.11
CA GLN A 254 18.29 -29.86 4.96
C GLN A 254 18.76 -28.57 4.26
N VAL A 255 20.02 -28.53 3.85
CA VAL A 255 20.57 -27.41 3.08
C VAL A 255 20.87 -27.88 1.66
N VAL A 256 20.23 -27.25 0.68
CA VAL A 256 20.46 -27.45 -0.76
C VAL A 256 21.21 -26.24 -1.30
N ALA A 257 22.44 -26.45 -1.77
CA ALA A 257 23.23 -25.41 -2.41
C ALA A 257 23.01 -25.49 -3.92
N LEU A 258 22.15 -24.63 -4.45
CA LEU A 258 21.55 -24.73 -5.79
C LEU A 258 22.59 -24.87 -6.91
N ASP A 259 23.71 -24.18 -6.79
CA ASP A 259 24.85 -24.20 -7.71
C ASP A 259 25.65 -25.50 -7.63
N SER A 260 26.09 -25.91 -6.44
CA SER A 260 26.89 -27.13 -6.27
C SER A 260 26.09 -28.43 -6.44
N ASP A 261 24.81 -28.43 -6.08
CA ASP A 261 23.92 -29.59 -6.20
C ASP A 261 23.26 -29.68 -7.59
N TRP A 262 23.54 -28.71 -8.47
CA TRP A 262 22.90 -28.60 -9.79
C TRP A 262 23.07 -29.85 -10.65
N THR A 263 24.22 -30.53 -10.58
CA THR A 263 24.45 -31.76 -11.36
C THR A 263 23.43 -32.84 -11.02
N THR A 264 23.00 -32.95 -9.75
CA THR A 264 21.96 -33.89 -9.32
C THR A 264 20.58 -33.37 -9.72
N ILE A 265 20.31 -32.08 -9.49
CA ILE A 265 19.02 -31.44 -9.82
C ILE A 265 18.72 -31.56 -11.32
N ALA A 266 19.72 -31.34 -12.18
CA ALA A 266 19.59 -31.38 -13.63
C ALA A 266 19.26 -32.76 -14.20
N THR A 267 19.32 -33.83 -13.39
CA THR A 267 18.87 -35.18 -13.79
C THR A 267 17.36 -35.36 -13.64
N GLN A 268 16.68 -34.45 -12.93
CA GLN A 268 15.25 -34.53 -12.69
C GLN A 268 14.44 -34.23 -13.97
N PRO A 269 13.17 -34.65 -14.02
CA PRO A 269 12.30 -34.34 -15.15
C PRO A 269 12.13 -32.84 -15.39
N VAL A 270 11.99 -32.45 -16.65
CA VAL A 270 11.84 -31.06 -17.08
C VAL A 270 10.39 -30.60 -17.24
N HIS A 271 9.42 -31.52 -17.16
CA HIS A 271 8.00 -31.20 -17.28
C HIS A 271 7.44 -30.62 -15.97
N ASN A 272 6.40 -29.78 -16.07
CA ASN A 272 5.77 -29.15 -14.91
C ASN A 272 5.29 -30.23 -13.91
N PRO A 273 5.65 -30.15 -12.61
CA PRO A 273 5.16 -31.08 -11.60
C PRO A 273 3.64 -31.02 -11.45
N ALA A 274 3.00 -32.18 -11.28
CA ALA A 274 1.56 -32.28 -11.06
C ALA A 274 1.23 -32.27 -9.56
N VAL A 275 1.47 -31.15 -8.87
CA VAL A 275 1.15 -30.99 -7.43
C VAL A 275 -0.26 -30.41 -7.26
N ALA A 276 -1.11 -31.11 -6.49
CA ALA A 276 -2.49 -30.68 -6.24
C ALA A 276 -2.54 -29.51 -5.23
N MET A 277 -2.57 -28.28 -5.75
CA MET A 277 -2.61 -27.02 -4.99
C MET A 277 -3.87 -26.20 -5.24
N SER A 278 -4.18 -25.34 -4.27
CA SER A 278 -5.20 -24.30 -4.32
C SER A 278 -4.57 -22.91 -4.44
N ALA A 279 -5.30 -21.94 -5.00
CA ALA A 279 -4.90 -20.53 -4.95
C ALA A 279 -4.92 -19.95 -3.51
N GLU A 280 -5.54 -20.67 -2.57
CA GLU A 280 -5.52 -20.35 -1.13
C GLU A 280 -4.23 -20.78 -0.43
N ASP A 281 -3.38 -21.60 -1.07
CA ASP A 281 -2.10 -21.98 -0.49
C ASP A 281 -1.15 -20.78 -0.43
N LEU A 282 -0.26 -20.80 0.57
CA LEU A 282 0.75 -19.77 0.74
C LEU A 282 1.74 -19.80 -0.43
N VAL A 283 2.11 -18.61 -0.90
CA VAL A 283 3.15 -18.42 -1.92
C VAL A 283 4.45 -17.94 -1.31
N TYR A 284 4.37 -17.07 -0.29
CA TYR A 284 5.52 -16.62 0.47
C TYR A 284 5.14 -16.14 1.87
N ILE A 285 6.16 -16.03 2.73
CA ILE A 285 6.08 -15.31 4.00
C ILE A 285 7.24 -14.33 4.09
N ILE A 286 6.93 -13.04 4.20
CA ILE A 286 7.93 -11.98 4.38
C ILE A 286 7.88 -11.47 5.82
N HIS A 287 9.04 -11.38 6.46
CA HIS A 287 9.14 -10.92 7.84
C HIS A 287 9.36 -9.41 7.91
N THR A 288 8.40 -8.69 8.50
CA THR A 288 8.50 -7.24 8.72
C THR A 288 8.95 -6.93 10.15
N SER A 289 9.41 -5.70 10.38
CA SER A 289 9.71 -5.21 11.73
C SER A 289 8.44 -5.21 12.58
N GLY A 290 8.46 -5.94 13.70
CA GLY A 290 7.38 -5.88 14.69
C GLY A 290 7.57 -4.68 15.61
N SER A 291 6.47 -4.03 16.01
CA SER A 291 6.47 -2.97 17.02
C SER A 291 7.01 -3.42 18.38
N THR A 292 6.98 -4.73 18.65
CA THR A 292 7.54 -5.38 19.86
C THR A 292 9.02 -5.75 19.71
N GLY A 293 9.66 -5.38 18.59
CA GLY A 293 11.05 -5.69 18.28
C GLY A 293 11.31 -7.10 17.72
N LYS A 294 10.33 -8.02 17.80
CA LYS A 294 10.42 -9.34 17.16
C LYS A 294 9.83 -9.29 15.74
N PRO A 295 10.53 -9.81 14.71
CA PRO A 295 9.98 -9.89 13.37
C PRO A 295 8.66 -10.68 13.34
N LYS A 296 7.74 -10.26 12.47
CA LYS A 296 6.45 -10.92 12.25
C LYS A 296 6.35 -11.38 10.80
N GLY A 297 6.11 -12.68 10.57
CA GLY A 297 5.97 -13.23 9.22
C GLY A 297 4.58 -12.98 8.66
N VAL A 298 4.46 -12.21 7.59
CA VAL A 298 3.18 -11.95 6.91
C VAL A 298 2.89 -13.05 5.90
N GLN A 299 1.73 -13.70 6.01
CA GLN A 299 1.38 -14.88 5.22
C GLN A 299 0.58 -14.53 3.97
N LEU A 300 1.19 -14.66 2.79
CA LEU A 300 0.53 -14.32 1.51
C LEU A 300 0.17 -15.57 0.73
N ARG A 301 -1.04 -15.56 0.16
CA ARG A 301 -1.58 -16.64 -0.67
C ARG A 301 -1.32 -16.36 -2.16
N HIS A 302 -1.33 -17.41 -2.97
CA HIS A 302 -1.24 -17.26 -4.42
C HIS A 302 -2.30 -16.30 -4.99
N ARG A 303 -3.56 -16.41 -4.54
CA ARG A 303 -4.65 -15.54 -5.02
C ARG A 303 -4.36 -14.05 -4.79
N ASN A 304 -3.71 -13.70 -3.68
CA ASN A 304 -3.42 -12.32 -3.33
C ASN A 304 -2.46 -11.72 -4.37
N VAL A 305 -1.37 -12.44 -4.65
CA VAL A 305 -0.35 -12.01 -5.62
C VAL A 305 -0.91 -12.01 -7.05
N VAL A 306 -1.75 -12.98 -7.39
CA VAL A 306 -2.38 -13.05 -8.71
C VAL A 306 -3.34 -11.88 -8.95
N ASN A 307 -4.13 -11.48 -7.95
CA ASN A 307 -4.91 -10.23 -8.02
C ASN A 307 -4.00 -9.02 -8.25
N PHE A 308 -2.99 -8.86 -7.38
CA PHE A 308 -2.04 -7.76 -7.43
C PHE A 308 -1.37 -7.61 -8.81
N LEU A 309 -0.77 -8.68 -9.34
CA LEU A 309 -0.10 -8.65 -10.65
C LEU A 309 -1.08 -8.40 -11.80
N THR A 310 -2.31 -8.92 -11.71
CA THR A 310 -3.36 -8.63 -12.71
C THR A 310 -3.72 -7.15 -12.70
N SER A 311 -3.81 -6.53 -11.51
CA SER A 311 -4.05 -5.09 -11.39
C SER A 311 -2.89 -4.28 -11.96
N MET A 312 -1.65 -4.59 -11.56
CA MET A 312 -0.46 -3.85 -11.99
C MET A 312 -0.21 -3.96 -13.50
N ARG A 313 -0.57 -5.12 -14.10
CA ARG A 313 -0.57 -5.31 -15.56
C ARG A 313 -1.50 -4.32 -16.28
N GLN A 314 -2.61 -3.91 -15.66
CA GLN A 314 -3.55 -2.96 -16.25
C GLN A 314 -3.13 -1.51 -15.97
N LYS A 315 -2.81 -1.19 -14.71
CA LYS A 315 -2.41 0.14 -14.24
C LYS A 315 -1.43 -0.04 -13.07
N PRO A 316 -0.16 0.43 -13.16
CA PRO A 316 0.44 1.32 -14.18
C PRO A 316 0.63 0.73 -15.58
N GLY A 317 0.51 -0.59 -15.74
CA GLY A 317 0.59 -1.25 -17.04
C GLY A 317 1.97 -1.83 -17.35
N LEU A 318 2.01 -3.08 -17.82
CA LEU A 318 3.23 -3.72 -18.32
C LEU A 318 2.89 -4.72 -19.41
N THR A 319 3.71 -4.76 -20.47
CA THR A 319 3.49 -5.56 -21.67
C THR A 319 4.66 -6.50 -21.92
N ALA A 320 4.50 -7.41 -22.88
CA ALA A 320 5.61 -8.24 -23.30
C ALA A 320 6.79 -7.42 -23.84
N ALA A 321 6.60 -6.21 -24.38
CA ALA A 321 7.72 -5.42 -24.90
C ALA A 321 8.61 -4.83 -23.80
N ASP A 322 8.16 -4.82 -22.55
CA ASP A 322 8.82 -4.11 -21.47
C ASP A 322 10.00 -4.89 -20.87
N VAL A 323 10.99 -4.10 -20.45
CA VAL A 323 12.18 -4.54 -19.72
C VAL A 323 12.16 -3.84 -18.37
N LEU A 324 12.02 -4.62 -17.30
CA LEU A 324 11.99 -4.10 -15.94
C LEU A 324 13.32 -4.36 -15.24
N MET A 325 13.91 -3.32 -14.65
CA MET A 325 15.07 -3.47 -13.76
C MET A 325 14.62 -3.72 -12.32
N ALA A 326 14.99 -4.87 -11.77
CA ALA A 326 14.75 -5.25 -10.38
C ALA A 326 15.94 -4.82 -9.53
N VAL A 327 15.70 -3.91 -8.58
CA VAL A 327 16.70 -3.32 -7.69
C VAL A 327 16.46 -3.70 -6.23
N THR A 328 15.25 -4.15 -5.88
CA THR A 328 14.87 -4.36 -4.48
C THR A 328 15.30 -5.73 -3.95
N THR A 329 15.73 -5.79 -2.68
CA THR A 329 16.03 -7.05 -1.98
C THR A 329 14.82 -7.97 -1.93
N LEU A 330 15.04 -9.28 -2.03
CA LEU A 330 14.00 -10.30 -1.98
C LEU A 330 13.26 -10.31 -0.61
N SER A 331 13.91 -9.82 0.44
CA SER A 331 13.31 -9.73 1.78
C SER A 331 12.36 -8.55 1.95
N PHE A 332 12.15 -7.74 0.90
CA PHE A 332 11.15 -6.68 0.86
C PHE A 332 10.13 -7.01 -0.24
N ASP A 333 8.84 -6.89 0.10
CA ASP A 333 7.74 -7.40 -0.71
C ASP A 333 7.56 -6.69 -2.05
N ILE A 334 8.03 -5.44 -2.18
CA ILE A 334 7.96 -4.72 -3.46
C ILE A 334 8.78 -5.40 -4.56
N ALA A 335 9.75 -6.26 -4.21
CA ALA A 335 10.45 -7.13 -5.16
C ALA A 335 9.50 -8.12 -5.88
N VAL A 336 8.34 -8.45 -5.32
CA VAL A 336 7.34 -9.32 -5.95
C VAL A 336 6.85 -8.73 -7.28
N LEU A 337 6.64 -7.40 -7.34
CA LEU A 337 6.30 -6.74 -8.60
C LEU A 337 7.44 -6.91 -9.62
N GLU A 338 8.65 -6.59 -9.18
CA GLU A 338 9.84 -6.56 -10.04
C GLU A 338 10.16 -7.94 -10.63
N LEU A 339 10.04 -8.99 -9.82
CA LEU A 339 10.45 -10.34 -10.18
C LEU A 339 9.37 -11.11 -10.96
N TYR A 340 8.07 -10.81 -10.74
CA TYR A 340 6.99 -11.62 -11.30
C TYR A 340 6.15 -10.91 -12.37
N LEU A 341 5.92 -9.60 -12.27
CA LEU A 341 5.06 -8.91 -13.24
C LEU A 341 5.54 -9.07 -14.68
N PRO A 342 6.83 -8.86 -15.01
CA PRO A 342 7.32 -9.06 -16.38
C PRO A 342 7.17 -10.51 -16.84
N LEU A 343 7.38 -11.47 -15.93
CA LEU A 343 7.37 -12.90 -16.22
C LEU A 343 5.96 -13.47 -16.45
N VAL A 344 4.92 -12.83 -15.93
CA VAL A 344 3.53 -13.25 -16.20
C VAL A 344 2.93 -12.56 -17.43
N VAL A 345 3.61 -11.56 -18.01
CA VAL A 345 3.14 -10.85 -19.22
C VAL A 345 4.04 -11.04 -20.45
N GLY A 346 5.17 -11.73 -20.32
CA GLY A 346 6.09 -12.01 -21.42
C GLY A 346 7.21 -10.98 -21.60
N GLY A 347 7.41 -10.11 -20.60
CA GLY A 347 8.50 -9.13 -20.55
C GLY A 347 9.85 -9.74 -20.15
N LYS A 348 10.83 -8.88 -19.87
CA LYS A 348 12.17 -9.27 -19.39
C LYS A 348 12.44 -8.63 -18.02
N VAL A 349 13.02 -9.38 -17.10
CA VAL A 349 13.55 -8.87 -15.83
C VAL A 349 15.08 -8.77 -15.92
N ILE A 350 15.63 -7.64 -15.51
CA ILE A 350 17.07 -7.45 -15.31
C ILE A 350 17.31 -7.28 -13.83
N ILE A 351 18.02 -8.21 -13.21
CA ILE A 351 18.35 -8.15 -11.80
C ILE A 351 19.60 -7.27 -11.67
N ALA A 352 19.47 -6.10 -11.04
CA ALA A 352 20.60 -5.23 -10.74
C ALA A 352 21.54 -5.88 -9.72
N SER A 353 22.85 -5.72 -9.89
CA SER A 353 23.82 -6.18 -8.91
C SER A 353 23.89 -5.24 -7.68
N PRO A 354 24.48 -5.66 -6.55
CA PRO A 354 24.71 -4.78 -5.42
C PRO A 354 25.52 -3.52 -5.77
N GLU A 355 26.47 -3.64 -6.71
CA GLU A 355 27.28 -2.52 -7.20
C GLU A 355 26.42 -1.51 -7.96
N ILE A 356 25.52 -1.97 -8.83
CA ILE A 356 24.55 -1.11 -9.54
C ILE A 356 23.65 -0.39 -8.53
N ASN A 357 23.17 -1.10 -7.51
CA ASN A 357 22.29 -0.52 -6.49
C ASN A 357 22.96 0.55 -5.62
N ALA A 358 24.28 0.45 -5.43
CA ALA A 358 25.06 1.37 -4.59
C ALA A 358 25.52 2.63 -5.35
N ASP A 359 25.48 2.63 -6.68
CA ASP A 359 25.98 3.72 -7.53
C ASP A 359 24.89 4.24 -8.49
N GLY A 360 24.39 5.44 -8.20
CA GLY A 360 23.34 6.07 -8.99
C GLY A 360 23.75 6.40 -10.44
N ALA A 361 25.04 6.62 -10.71
CA ALA A 361 25.53 6.84 -12.07
C ALA A 361 25.58 5.51 -12.85
N LEU A 362 26.04 4.44 -12.21
CA LEU A 362 26.04 3.11 -12.80
C LEU A 362 24.61 2.63 -13.08
N MET A 363 23.69 2.82 -12.13
CA MET A 363 22.26 2.54 -12.33
C MET A 363 21.69 3.29 -13.53
N ALA A 364 21.95 4.60 -13.63
CA ALA A 364 21.53 5.42 -14.76
C ALA A 364 22.09 4.91 -16.11
N GLN A 365 23.36 4.50 -16.13
CA GLN A 365 23.99 3.95 -17.32
C GLN A 365 23.35 2.61 -17.73
N THR A 366 23.11 1.71 -16.77
CA THR A 366 22.46 0.42 -17.04
C THR A 366 21.04 0.58 -17.57
N LEU A 367 20.27 1.59 -17.13
CA LEU A 367 18.95 1.88 -17.70
C LEU A 367 18.99 2.12 -19.22
N VAL A 368 20.06 2.75 -19.70
CA VAL A 368 20.27 3.04 -21.13
C VAL A 368 20.80 1.82 -21.86
N ASP A 369 21.87 1.22 -21.35
CA ASP A 369 22.59 0.12 -22.03
C ASP A 369 21.71 -1.12 -22.21
N GLU A 370 20.86 -1.39 -21.23
CA GLU A 370 19.98 -2.56 -21.23
C GLU A 370 18.56 -2.28 -21.75
N GLY A 371 18.28 -1.03 -22.17
CA GLY A 371 16.99 -0.64 -22.73
C GLY A 371 15.83 -0.79 -21.74
N VAL A 372 16.04 -0.44 -20.47
CA VAL A 372 15.04 -0.62 -19.40
C VAL A 372 13.88 0.35 -19.59
N THR A 373 12.65 -0.16 -19.68
CA THR A 373 11.44 0.65 -19.86
C THR A 373 10.69 0.89 -18.57
N VAL A 374 10.92 0.07 -17.53
CA VAL A 374 10.26 0.23 -16.22
C VAL A 374 11.28 0.04 -15.10
N MET A 375 11.25 0.91 -14.10
CA MET A 375 11.98 0.70 -12.85
C MET A 375 11.12 1.09 -11.67
N GLN A 376 11.10 0.23 -10.66
CA GLN A 376 10.55 0.52 -9.34
C GLN A 376 11.69 0.80 -8.37
N ALA A 377 11.59 1.86 -7.58
CA ALA A 377 12.57 2.16 -6.55
C ALA A 377 11.96 3.03 -5.44
N THR A 378 12.63 3.11 -4.28
CA THR A 378 12.22 4.00 -3.19
C THR A 378 12.60 5.45 -3.48
N PRO A 379 11.99 6.44 -2.81
CA PRO A 379 12.43 7.84 -2.88
C PRO A 379 13.94 8.03 -2.65
N ALA A 380 14.55 7.25 -1.75
CA ALA A 380 15.99 7.27 -1.50
C ALA A 380 16.82 6.88 -2.74
N SER A 381 16.45 5.81 -3.45
CA SER A 381 17.14 5.38 -4.67
C SER A 381 17.00 6.40 -5.81
N TRP A 382 15.81 6.99 -5.98
CA TRP A 382 15.62 8.07 -6.96
C TRP A 382 16.48 9.30 -6.64
N LYS A 383 16.56 9.71 -5.36
CA LYS A 383 17.45 10.78 -4.92
C LYS A 383 18.92 10.45 -5.20
N LEU A 384 19.34 9.21 -4.96
CA LEU A 384 20.71 8.77 -5.26
C LEU A 384 21.03 8.97 -6.75
N MET A 385 20.14 8.57 -7.66
CA MET A 385 20.34 8.79 -9.09
C MET A 385 20.42 10.27 -9.47
N LEU A 386 19.51 11.10 -8.95
CA LEU A 386 19.51 12.54 -9.22
C LEU A 386 20.79 13.22 -8.73
N ASN A 387 21.25 12.88 -7.52
CA ASN A 387 22.47 13.41 -6.94
C ASN A 387 23.73 12.98 -7.73
N ASN A 388 23.66 11.87 -8.46
CA ASN A 388 24.72 11.39 -9.35
C ASN A 388 24.55 11.86 -10.80
N GLY A 389 23.72 12.89 -11.04
CA GLY A 389 23.64 13.58 -12.33
C GLY A 389 22.74 12.91 -13.36
N TRP A 390 21.84 12.01 -12.95
CA TRP A 390 20.90 11.39 -13.90
C TRP A 390 19.99 12.43 -14.57
N ALA A 391 20.09 12.49 -15.90
CA ALA A 391 19.34 13.43 -16.74
C ALA A 391 17.93 12.95 -17.11
N GLY A 392 17.58 11.71 -16.79
CA GLY A 392 16.32 11.07 -17.20
C GLY A 392 16.47 10.09 -18.37
N LYS A 393 15.40 9.33 -18.61
CA LYS A 393 15.21 8.45 -19.76
C LYS A 393 13.75 8.58 -20.21
N ALA A 394 13.53 9.19 -21.38
CA ALA A 394 12.21 9.70 -21.79
C ALA A 394 11.10 8.63 -21.89
N ASP A 395 11.44 7.38 -22.17
CA ASP A 395 10.56 6.22 -22.27
C ASP A 395 10.46 5.41 -20.96
N LEU A 396 11.15 5.84 -19.88
CA LEU A 396 11.14 5.13 -18.60
C LEU A 396 9.85 5.42 -17.82
N LYS A 397 9.14 4.36 -17.45
CA LYS A 397 8.09 4.38 -16.44
C LYS A 397 8.71 4.20 -15.05
N MET A 398 8.53 5.19 -14.19
CA MET A 398 9.08 5.22 -12.84
C MET A 398 7.99 4.87 -11.83
N LEU A 399 8.19 3.80 -11.07
CA LEU A 399 7.34 3.44 -9.94
C LEU A 399 8.09 3.82 -8.66
N CYS A 400 7.46 4.63 -7.81
CA CYS A 400 8.05 5.12 -6.57
C CYS A 400 7.16 4.71 -5.39
N GLY A 401 7.73 4.04 -4.40
CA GLY A 401 6.97 3.59 -3.23
C GLY A 401 7.86 3.04 -2.12
N GLY A 402 7.24 2.66 -1.01
CA GLY A 402 7.91 2.11 0.18
C GLY A 402 8.24 3.17 1.23
N GLU A 403 8.17 4.46 0.86
CA GLU A 403 8.28 5.62 1.74
C GLU A 403 7.38 6.73 1.19
N GLU A 404 7.17 7.79 1.96
CA GLU A 404 6.53 9.01 1.46
C GLU A 404 7.33 9.59 0.28
N LEU A 405 6.66 9.88 -0.83
CA LEU A 405 7.23 10.57 -1.98
C LEU A 405 7.12 12.10 -1.78
N PRO A 406 8.23 12.82 -1.51
CA PRO A 406 8.16 14.27 -1.33
C PRO A 406 7.81 14.98 -2.64
N ARG A 407 7.05 16.07 -2.55
CA ARG A 407 6.65 16.88 -3.72
C ARG A 407 7.86 17.36 -4.53
N GLU A 408 8.90 17.83 -3.86
CA GLU A 408 10.11 18.36 -4.49
C GLU A 408 10.89 17.27 -5.26
N LEU A 409 10.82 16.02 -4.79
CA LEU A 409 11.39 14.89 -5.51
C LEU A 409 10.53 14.54 -6.72
N ALA A 410 9.20 14.49 -6.55
CA ALA A 410 8.29 14.21 -7.65
C ALA A 410 8.47 15.22 -8.80
N GLU A 411 8.54 16.52 -8.51
CA GLU A 411 8.76 17.57 -9.51
C GLU A 411 10.07 17.40 -10.30
N GLN A 412 11.12 16.89 -9.66
CA GLN A 412 12.36 16.57 -10.35
C GLN A 412 12.24 15.32 -11.21
N LEU A 413 11.44 14.33 -10.80
CA LEU A 413 11.31 13.06 -11.52
C LEU A 413 10.35 13.15 -12.71
N ILE A 414 9.22 13.86 -12.60
CA ILE A 414 8.22 14.00 -13.68
C ILE A 414 8.86 14.28 -15.06
N PRO A 415 9.74 15.28 -15.26
CA PRO A 415 10.30 15.58 -16.58
C PRO A 415 11.36 14.58 -17.05
N ARG A 416 11.75 13.60 -16.23
CA ARG A 416 12.86 12.66 -16.49
C ARG A 416 12.40 11.28 -16.96
N GLY A 417 11.10 11.03 -17.03
CA GLY A 417 10.54 9.76 -17.49
C GLY A 417 9.25 9.95 -18.28
N ALA A 418 8.73 8.85 -18.82
CA ALA A 418 7.44 8.84 -19.49
C ALA A 418 6.30 9.06 -18.50
N GLU A 419 6.40 8.42 -17.33
CA GLU A 419 5.42 8.49 -16.26
C GLU A 419 6.10 8.34 -14.90
N LEU A 420 5.58 9.03 -13.89
CA LEU A 420 5.89 8.79 -12.49
C LEU A 420 4.62 8.29 -11.79
N TRP A 421 4.75 7.20 -11.05
CA TRP A 421 3.68 6.64 -10.25
C TRP A 421 4.09 6.60 -8.77
N ASN A 422 3.24 7.14 -7.90
CA ASN A 422 3.33 6.91 -6.46
C ASN A 422 2.57 5.64 -6.12
N MET A 423 3.20 4.75 -5.36
CA MET A 423 2.70 3.44 -5.00
C MET A 423 2.66 3.32 -3.48
N TYR A 424 1.54 2.85 -2.94
CA TYR A 424 1.35 2.73 -1.50
C TYR A 424 0.70 1.39 -1.16
N GLY A 425 1.21 0.74 -0.13
CA GLY A 425 0.65 -0.48 0.43
C GLY A 425 1.56 -1.09 1.49
N PRO A 426 1.00 -1.59 2.60
CA PRO A 426 1.74 -2.41 3.54
C PRO A 426 1.87 -3.87 3.04
N THR A 427 2.82 -4.61 3.60
CA THR A 427 3.03 -6.03 3.28
C THR A 427 1.80 -6.89 3.56
N GLU A 428 1.04 -6.55 4.60
CA GLU A 428 -0.20 -7.21 5.00
C GLU A 428 -1.35 -7.10 3.98
N THR A 429 -1.20 -6.27 2.94
CA THR A 429 -2.21 -6.11 1.88
C THR A 429 -1.64 -6.34 0.48
N THR A 430 -0.53 -7.10 0.42
CA THR A 430 0.14 -7.56 -0.81
C THR A 430 0.72 -6.42 -1.63
N VAL A 431 1.91 -5.96 -1.22
CA VAL A 431 2.77 -5.06 -1.98
C VAL A 431 2.19 -3.64 -2.13
N TRP A 432 1.28 -3.42 -3.08
CA TRP A 432 0.63 -2.12 -3.28
C TRP A 432 -0.89 -2.27 -3.25
N SER A 433 -1.55 -1.36 -2.54
CA SER A 433 -3.00 -1.28 -2.42
C SER A 433 -3.59 -0.02 -3.05
N ALA A 434 -2.78 1.02 -3.24
CA ALA A 434 -3.14 2.26 -3.92
C ALA A 434 -2.04 2.69 -4.90
N ALA A 435 -2.46 3.39 -5.96
CA ALA A 435 -1.52 3.97 -6.91
C ALA A 435 -2.05 5.29 -7.49
N LYS A 436 -1.14 6.24 -7.73
CA LYS A 436 -1.44 7.49 -8.46
C LYS A 436 -0.38 7.77 -9.51
N LYS A 437 -0.81 8.07 -10.73
CA LYS A 437 0.06 8.73 -11.71
C LYS A 437 0.26 10.17 -11.28
N ILE A 438 1.50 10.55 -11.01
CA ILE A 438 1.84 11.86 -10.46
C ILE A 438 2.02 12.87 -11.56
N GLU A 439 1.30 13.98 -11.41
CA GLU A 439 1.41 15.17 -12.24
C GLU A 439 2.01 16.32 -11.44
N ALA A 440 2.44 17.36 -12.15
CA ALA A 440 2.90 18.59 -11.54
C ALA A 440 1.72 19.27 -10.81
N GLY A 441 1.99 19.86 -9.66
CA GLY A 441 0.98 20.54 -8.86
C GLY A 441 1.45 20.79 -7.44
N ASP A 442 0.66 21.54 -6.69
CA ASP A 442 1.01 21.98 -5.34
C ASP A 442 0.62 20.97 -4.25
N GLY A 443 1.30 21.10 -3.11
CA GLY A 443 0.99 20.35 -1.90
C GLY A 443 1.44 18.89 -1.90
N PRO A 444 1.09 18.14 -0.84
CA PRO A 444 1.53 16.77 -0.64
C PRO A 444 1.13 15.83 -1.78
N VAL A 445 2.00 14.87 -2.09
CA VAL A 445 1.73 13.83 -3.09
C VAL A 445 0.73 12.82 -2.51
N PRO A 446 -0.46 12.63 -3.10
CA PRO A 446 -1.42 11.65 -2.59
C PRO A 446 -0.97 10.21 -2.88
N ILE A 447 -1.41 9.26 -2.06
CA ILE A 447 -1.21 7.82 -2.29
C ILE A 447 -2.05 7.28 -3.47
N GLY A 448 -3.14 7.97 -3.79
CA GLY A 448 -3.98 7.68 -4.95
C GLY A 448 -5.22 6.86 -4.65
N GLU A 449 -5.68 6.18 -5.70
CA GLU A 449 -6.90 5.38 -5.71
C GLU A 449 -6.57 3.91 -5.43
N PRO A 450 -7.52 3.12 -4.88
CA PRO A 450 -7.34 1.69 -4.72
C PRO A 450 -7.04 0.99 -6.05
N ILE A 451 -6.22 -0.06 -5.96
CA ILE A 451 -6.00 -0.98 -7.08
C ILE A 451 -7.20 -1.94 -7.24
N ALA A 452 -7.18 -2.81 -8.24
CA ALA A 452 -8.28 -3.76 -8.48
C ALA A 452 -8.57 -4.65 -7.26
N ASN A 453 -9.87 -4.90 -7.03
CA ASN A 453 -10.40 -5.72 -5.94
C ASN A 453 -9.87 -5.31 -4.55
N THR A 454 -9.62 -4.02 -4.35
CA THR A 454 -9.12 -3.43 -3.11
C THR A 454 -10.03 -2.29 -2.67
N GLN A 455 -10.28 -2.18 -1.37
CA GLN A 455 -11.07 -1.08 -0.81
C GLN A 455 -10.24 -0.35 0.23
N LEU A 456 -10.22 0.98 0.17
CA LEU A 456 -9.58 1.85 1.16
C LEU A 456 -10.70 2.53 1.94
N TYR A 457 -10.62 2.49 3.26
CA TYR A 457 -11.55 3.16 4.16
C TYR A 457 -10.79 4.02 5.14
N ILE A 458 -11.23 5.26 5.34
CA ILE A 458 -10.75 6.12 6.42
C ILE A 458 -11.77 6.05 7.57
N LEU A 459 -11.36 5.41 8.67
CA LEU A 459 -12.26 5.04 9.76
C LEU A 459 -11.81 5.65 11.10
N ASP A 460 -12.77 5.84 12.00
CA ASP A 460 -12.47 6.14 13.40
C ASP A 460 -12.19 4.86 14.22
N GLN A 461 -11.91 5.04 15.52
CA GLN A 461 -11.66 3.95 16.46
C GLN A 461 -12.85 2.99 16.67
N HIS A 462 -14.03 3.33 16.17
CA HIS A 462 -15.26 2.53 16.23
C HIS A 462 -15.67 1.96 14.87
N LEU A 463 -14.75 1.99 13.89
CA LEU A 463 -14.96 1.56 12.51
C LEU A 463 -16.12 2.31 11.83
N GLN A 464 -16.33 3.58 12.17
CA GLN A 464 -17.22 4.49 11.44
C GLN A 464 -16.44 5.30 10.41
N PRO A 465 -16.97 5.50 9.19
CA PRO A 465 -16.30 6.32 8.18
C PRO A 465 -16.19 7.78 8.63
N THR A 466 -15.03 8.38 8.38
CA THR A 466 -14.81 9.81 8.65
C THR A 466 -15.33 10.68 7.49
N PRO A 467 -15.71 11.94 7.76
CA PRO A 467 -16.03 12.90 6.70
C PRO A 467 -14.85 13.18 5.77
N ILE A 468 -15.15 13.59 4.54
CA ILE A 468 -14.13 13.97 3.56
C ILE A 468 -13.30 15.15 4.11
N GLY A 469 -11.97 14.99 4.14
CA GLY A 469 -11.02 15.95 4.70
C GLY A 469 -10.69 15.75 6.19
N VAL A 470 -11.40 14.88 6.90
CA VAL A 470 -11.14 14.56 8.32
C VAL A 470 -10.22 13.34 8.43
N PRO A 471 -9.07 13.46 9.13
CA PRO A 471 -8.18 12.34 9.35
C PRO A 471 -8.81 11.18 10.13
N GLY A 472 -8.48 9.96 9.74
CA GLY A 472 -8.82 8.73 10.44
C GLY A 472 -7.79 7.64 10.18
N GLU A 473 -7.97 6.48 10.80
CA GLU A 473 -7.14 5.29 10.55
C GLU A 473 -7.47 4.72 9.17
N LEU A 474 -6.44 4.53 8.33
CA LEU A 474 -6.59 3.82 7.07
C LEU A 474 -6.77 2.32 7.32
N CYS A 475 -7.87 1.78 6.79
CA CYS A 475 -8.19 0.37 6.79
C CYS A 475 -8.34 -0.13 5.35
N ILE A 476 -7.78 -1.30 5.05
CA ILE A 476 -7.72 -1.84 3.68
C ILE A 476 -8.45 -3.17 3.63
N GLY A 477 -9.41 -3.29 2.72
CA GLY A 477 -10.15 -4.53 2.42
C GLY A 477 -9.85 -5.08 1.03
N GLY A 478 -10.39 -6.28 0.76
CA GLY A 478 -10.39 -6.89 -0.57
C GLY A 478 -9.39 -8.02 -0.73
N ASP A 479 -9.14 -8.41 -1.99
CA ASP A 479 -8.37 -9.61 -2.33
C ASP A 479 -6.86 -9.48 -2.09
N GLY A 480 -6.36 -8.28 -1.80
CA GLY A 480 -4.99 -8.04 -1.37
C GLY A 480 -4.71 -8.42 0.09
N VAL A 481 -5.73 -8.54 0.94
CA VAL A 481 -5.55 -8.79 2.38
C VAL A 481 -4.90 -10.15 2.63
N ALA A 482 -3.80 -10.14 3.40
CA ALA A 482 -3.01 -11.32 3.76
C ALA A 482 -3.80 -12.30 4.65
N ALA A 483 -3.30 -13.53 4.76
CA ALA A 483 -3.91 -14.54 5.62
C ALA A 483 -3.75 -14.26 7.13
N GLY A 484 -2.80 -13.40 7.49
CA GLY A 484 -2.46 -13.06 8.87
C GLY A 484 -0.96 -13.11 9.15
N TYR A 485 -0.62 -13.20 10.43
CA TYR A 485 0.75 -13.31 10.90
C TYR A 485 1.07 -14.74 11.36
N LEU A 486 2.17 -15.28 10.84
CA LEU A 486 2.71 -16.59 11.17
C LEU A 486 2.87 -16.72 12.69
N ASN A 487 2.21 -17.72 13.28
CA ASN A 487 2.30 -18.03 14.71
C ASN A 487 1.99 -16.85 15.65
N ARG A 488 1.12 -15.91 15.23
CA ARG A 488 0.65 -14.77 16.04
C ARG A 488 -0.87 -14.57 15.90
N PRO A 489 -1.71 -15.49 16.42
CA PRO A 489 -3.16 -15.41 16.27
C PRO A 489 -3.78 -14.19 16.95
N GLU A 490 -3.28 -13.77 18.12
CA GLU A 490 -3.79 -12.59 18.84
C GLU A 490 -3.54 -11.29 18.06
N LEU A 491 -2.31 -11.11 17.55
CA LEU A 491 -1.98 -9.95 16.71
C LEU A 491 -2.74 -9.98 15.38
N THR A 492 -2.98 -11.18 14.84
CA THR A 492 -3.79 -11.35 13.63
C THR A 492 -5.23 -10.90 13.90
N ALA A 493 -5.85 -11.31 15.00
CA ALA A 493 -7.21 -10.91 15.34
C ALA A 493 -7.35 -9.41 15.65
N ASP A 494 -6.30 -8.77 16.20
CA ASP A 494 -6.26 -7.32 16.45
C ASP A 494 -6.20 -6.50 15.15
N ARG A 495 -5.42 -6.95 14.18
CA ARG A 495 -5.10 -6.19 12.96
C ARG A 495 -5.95 -6.56 11.75
N PHE A 496 -6.40 -7.81 11.66
CA PHE A 496 -7.27 -8.30 10.61
C PHE A 496 -8.66 -8.48 11.21
N VAL A 497 -9.51 -7.47 11.02
CA VAL A 497 -10.86 -7.42 11.58
C VAL A 497 -11.90 -7.69 10.50
N LYS A 498 -13.12 -8.11 10.87
CA LYS A 498 -14.19 -8.32 9.89
C LYS A 498 -14.53 -7.01 9.17
N ASN A 499 -14.75 -7.07 7.86
CA ASN A 499 -15.25 -5.94 7.08
C ASN A 499 -16.76 -5.77 7.27
N PRO A 500 -17.25 -4.69 7.92
CA PRO A 500 -18.68 -4.49 8.14
C PRO A 500 -19.41 -3.90 6.93
N PHE A 501 -18.70 -3.54 5.86
CA PHE A 501 -19.24 -2.84 4.69
C PHE A 501 -19.50 -3.74 3.48
N VAL A 502 -19.14 -5.02 3.58
CA VAL A 502 -19.31 -6.01 2.51
C VAL A 502 -20.18 -7.16 3.03
N ASP A 503 -21.12 -7.61 2.21
CA ASP A 503 -21.99 -8.75 2.52
C ASP A 503 -21.29 -10.08 2.21
N ASP A 504 -20.12 -10.27 2.81
CA ASP A 504 -19.33 -11.50 2.76
C ASP A 504 -18.82 -11.78 4.20
N PRO A 505 -19.19 -12.91 4.81
CA PRO A 505 -18.75 -13.25 6.16
C PRO A 505 -17.24 -13.41 6.30
N ASP A 506 -16.53 -13.71 5.20
CA ASP A 506 -15.09 -13.93 5.16
C ASP A 506 -14.31 -12.67 4.74
N ALA A 507 -15.00 -11.57 4.42
CA ALA A 507 -14.36 -10.31 4.09
C ALA A 507 -13.69 -9.68 5.32
N MET A 508 -12.41 -9.34 5.16
CA MET A 508 -11.57 -8.79 6.22
C MET A 508 -11.09 -7.37 5.85
N LEU A 509 -10.84 -6.56 6.87
CA LEU A 509 -10.09 -5.31 6.84
C LEU A 509 -8.77 -5.50 7.56
N TYR A 510 -7.68 -5.04 6.96
CA TYR A 510 -6.43 -4.82 7.64
C TYR A 510 -6.35 -3.39 8.18
N ARG A 511 -6.14 -3.24 9.49
CA ARG A 511 -5.95 -1.97 10.17
C ARG A 511 -4.49 -1.55 10.09
N VAL A 512 -4.20 -0.59 9.21
CA VAL A 512 -2.83 -0.24 8.84
C VAL A 512 -2.09 0.45 9.99
N GLY A 513 -2.81 1.28 10.77
CA GLY A 513 -2.22 2.16 11.77
C GLY A 513 -1.73 3.50 11.24
N ASP A 514 -1.82 3.72 9.92
CA ASP A 514 -1.54 5.00 9.28
C ASP A 514 -2.75 5.93 9.43
N LEU A 515 -2.48 7.22 9.65
CA LEU A 515 -3.50 8.27 9.60
C LEU A 515 -3.55 8.88 8.21
N ALA A 516 -4.73 8.86 7.61
CA ALA A 516 -4.98 9.42 6.29
C ALA A 516 -6.32 10.14 6.25
N ARG A 517 -6.58 10.86 5.15
CA ARG A 517 -7.87 11.52 4.89
C ARG A 517 -8.17 11.47 3.40
N TYR A 518 -9.46 11.41 3.07
CA TYR A 518 -9.90 11.67 1.71
C TYR A 518 -9.72 13.15 1.35
N ARG A 519 -9.32 13.39 0.11
CA ARG A 519 -9.42 14.71 -0.51
C ARG A 519 -10.80 14.85 -1.18
N PRO A 520 -11.23 16.07 -1.55
CA PRO A 520 -12.50 16.25 -2.27
C PRO A 520 -12.59 15.48 -3.59
N ASP A 521 -11.45 15.16 -4.21
CA ASP A 521 -11.33 14.40 -5.45
C ASP A 521 -11.22 12.87 -5.26
N GLY A 522 -11.22 12.38 -4.02
CA GLY A 522 -11.07 10.95 -3.69
C GLY A 522 -9.74 10.59 -3.08
#